data_AF-A0A965ALW5-F1
#
_entry.id   AF-A0A965ALW5-F1
#
_cell.length_a   1.000
_cell.length_b   1.000
_cell.length_c   1.000
_cell.angle_alpha   90.00
_cell.angle_beta   90.00
_cell.angle_gamma   90.00
#
_symmetry.space_group_name_H-M   'P 1'
#
loop_
_entity.id
_entity.type
_entity.pdbx_description
1 polymer ?
#
loop_
_entity_poly.entity_id
_entity_poly.type
_entity_poly.pdbx_seq_one_letter_code
_entity_poly.pdbx_strand_id
1 'polypeptide(L)'
;ARTISIDKNETTIVEGAGKPADVQARVQQIRNQLNATESEYDREKLQERLAKLTGGVAIVSVGAGTEAEMKQKKARVEDALHATRAAVEEGIVPGGGVALVRCREAVEKARSQAKGDEKIGVDIVLGALEGPLRQIAENAGIDGGVVADEVSQKDVHIGYDANRGEYVDMVKAGIIDPVKVVRVALTNAASIAGLLLTTEALVTNLEKEDTKKQRIEGSVR
;
A
#
# COMPACT_ATOMS: atom_id res chain seq x y z
N ALA A 1 35.09 -16.96 16.89
CA ALA A 1 34.72 -15.82 16.03
C ALA A 1 36.00 -15.05 15.74
N ARG A 2 36.13 -14.42 14.56
CA ARG A 2 37.36 -13.68 14.22
C ARG A 2 37.41 -12.30 14.86
N THR A 3 36.28 -11.60 14.91
CA THR A 3 36.19 -10.27 15.55
C THR A 3 34.90 -10.18 16.35
N ILE A 4 34.98 -9.64 17.56
CA ILE A 4 33.84 -9.36 18.42
C ILE A 4 33.93 -7.88 18.81
N SER A 5 32.89 -7.10 18.52
CA SER A 5 32.78 -5.70 18.93
C SER A 5 31.63 -5.57 19.92
N ILE A 6 31.88 -4.92 21.05
CA ILE A 6 30.90 -4.74 22.13
C ILE A 6 30.82 -3.25 22.45
N ASP A 7 29.64 -2.68 22.26
CA ASP A 7 29.29 -1.33 22.68
C ASP A 7 28.35 -1.37 23.89
N LYS A 8 28.00 -0.20 24.45
CA LYS A 8 27.14 -0.10 25.65
C LYS A 8 25.79 -0.83 25.49
N ASN A 9 25.26 -0.90 24.27
CA ASN A 9 23.91 -1.42 23.98
C ASN A 9 23.90 -2.58 22.97
N GLU A 10 25.01 -2.87 22.30
CA GLU A 10 25.04 -3.82 21.17
C GLU A 10 26.28 -4.71 21.20
N THR A 11 26.15 -5.95 20.70
CA THR A 11 27.26 -6.89 20.55
C THR A 11 27.22 -7.49 19.15
N THR A 12 28.28 -7.26 18.38
CA THR A 12 28.43 -7.73 17.01
C THR A 12 29.50 -8.82 16.95
N ILE A 13 29.16 -9.95 16.33
CA ILE A 13 30.05 -11.10 16.15
C ILE A 13 30.31 -11.26 14.64
N VAL A 14 31.56 -11.07 14.22
CA VAL A 14 31.99 -11.17 12.82
C VAL A 14 32.80 -12.46 12.62
N GLU A 15 32.46 -13.23 11.59
CA GLU A 15 33.04 -14.54 11.26
C GLU A 15 33.03 -15.50 12.46
N GLY A 16 31.84 -15.92 12.88
CA GLY A 16 31.64 -16.92 13.94
C GLY A 16 32.30 -18.27 13.59
N ALA A 17 32.77 -19.02 14.60
CA ALA A 17 33.40 -20.34 14.43
C ALA A 17 32.39 -21.50 14.39
N GLY A 18 31.11 -21.21 14.15
CA GLY A 18 30.06 -22.21 14.09
C GLY A 18 30.22 -23.11 12.86
N LYS A 19 29.84 -24.38 12.98
CA LYS A 19 29.86 -25.30 11.83
C LYS A 19 28.85 -24.81 10.79
N PRO A 20 29.21 -24.70 9.50
CA PRO A 20 28.28 -24.30 8.45
C PRO A 20 27.01 -25.18 8.40
N ALA A 21 27.15 -26.48 8.69
CA ALA A 21 26.04 -27.42 8.75
C ALA A 21 25.02 -27.06 9.84
N ASP A 22 25.47 -26.64 11.02
CA ASP A 22 24.59 -26.27 12.14
C ASP A 22 23.82 -24.97 11.81
N VAL A 23 24.48 -24.01 11.16
CA VAL A 23 23.85 -22.77 10.69
C VAL A 23 22.80 -23.07 9.63
N GLN A 24 23.11 -23.93 8.65
CA GLN A 24 22.16 -24.34 7.60
C GLN A 24 20.97 -25.11 8.17
N ALA A 25 21.20 -26.05 9.10
CA ALA A 25 20.13 -26.77 9.79
C ALA A 25 19.20 -25.80 10.53
N ARG A 26 19.77 -24.80 11.21
CA ARG A 26 18.98 -23.78 11.91
C ARG A 26 18.21 -22.86 10.96
N VAL A 27 18.83 -22.46 9.85
CA VAL A 27 18.18 -21.69 8.77
C VAL A 27 16.97 -22.45 8.24
N GLN A 28 17.12 -23.76 7.97
CA GLN A 28 16.02 -24.58 7.47
C GLN A 28 14.89 -24.73 8.50
N GLN A 29 15.24 -24.91 9.78
CA GLN A 29 14.25 -24.95 10.86
C GLN A 29 13.42 -23.67 10.92
N ILE A 30 14.07 -22.49 10.82
CA ILE A 30 13.37 -21.20 10.87
C ILE A 30 12.51 -20.98 9.63
N ARG A 31 12.96 -21.41 8.43
CA ARG A 31 12.14 -21.38 7.21
C ARG A 31 10.87 -22.22 7.36
N ASN A 32 10.98 -23.41 7.95
CA ASN A 32 9.81 -24.26 8.20
C ASN A 32 8.84 -23.61 9.20
N GLN A 33 9.37 -22.95 10.24
CA GLN A 33 8.55 -22.21 11.20
C GLN A 33 7.84 -21.02 10.55
N LEU A 34 8.53 -20.25 9.70
CA LEU A 34 7.95 -19.13 8.96
C LEU A 34 6.74 -19.53 8.12
N ASN A 35 6.78 -20.72 7.51
CA ASN A 35 5.68 -21.24 6.71
C ASN A 35 4.48 -21.71 7.57
N ALA A 36 4.73 -22.12 8.81
CA ALA A 36 3.70 -22.59 9.73
C ALA A 36 3.09 -21.47 10.60
N THR A 37 3.69 -20.28 10.60
CA THR A 37 3.28 -19.15 11.44
C THR A 37 2.25 -18.28 10.74
N GLU A 38 1.11 -18.08 11.41
CA GLU A 38 0.05 -17.14 11.01
C GLU A 38 0.21 -15.75 11.62
N SER A 39 0.92 -15.64 12.75
CA SER A 39 1.21 -14.39 13.46
C SER A 39 2.24 -13.53 12.72
N GLU A 40 1.87 -12.30 12.37
CA GLU A 40 2.76 -11.35 11.70
C GLU A 40 3.95 -10.95 12.57
N TYR A 41 3.73 -10.78 13.88
CA TYR A 41 4.79 -10.51 14.85
C TYR A 41 5.84 -11.62 14.87
N ASP A 42 5.41 -12.89 14.92
CA ASP A 42 6.33 -14.03 14.93
C ASP A 42 7.03 -14.16 13.58
N ARG A 43 6.34 -13.88 12.47
CA ARG A 43 6.93 -13.87 11.14
C ARG A 43 8.05 -12.85 11.04
N GLU A 44 7.84 -11.64 11.53
CA GLU A 44 8.85 -10.58 11.55
C GLU A 44 10.06 -10.99 12.41
N LYS A 45 9.83 -11.52 13.61
CA LYS A 45 10.92 -11.95 14.51
C LYS A 45 11.71 -13.14 13.98
N LEU A 46 11.04 -14.08 13.33
CA LEU A 46 11.71 -15.22 12.67
C LEU A 46 12.50 -14.76 11.45
N GLN A 47 12.00 -13.81 10.66
CA GLN A 47 12.75 -13.19 9.57
C GLN A 47 13.98 -12.44 10.06
N GLU A 48 13.88 -11.68 11.15
CA GLU A 48 15.01 -10.97 11.77
C GLU A 48 16.14 -11.93 12.16
N ARG A 49 15.77 -13.07 12.76
CA ARG A 49 16.72 -14.13 13.12
C ARG A 49 17.32 -14.81 11.91
N LEU A 50 16.52 -15.09 10.89
CA LEU A 50 16.98 -15.69 9.63
C LEU A 50 17.98 -14.76 8.92
N ALA A 51 17.71 -13.46 8.89
CA ALA A 51 18.59 -12.45 8.31
C ALA A 51 19.93 -12.38 9.05
N LYS A 52 19.91 -12.39 10.39
CA LYS A 52 21.12 -12.45 11.24
C LYS A 52 21.98 -13.68 10.97
N LEU A 53 21.37 -14.85 10.70
CA LEU A 53 22.08 -16.10 10.40
C LEU A 53 22.64 -16.17 8.98
N THR A 54 21.99 -15.51 8.03
CA THR A 54 22.39 -15.50 6.61
C THR A 54 23.28 -14.32 6.24
N GLY A 55 23.56 -13.42 7.18
CA GLY A 55 24.37 -12.21 6.96
C GLY A 55 23.64 -11.12 6.17
N GLY A 56 22.31 -11.22 6.02
CA GLY A 56 21.50 -10.34 5.20
C GLY A 56 20.82 -9.20 5.97
N VAL A 57 21.54 -8.52 6.87
CA VAL A 57 20.98 -7.36 7.60
C VAL A 57 21.61 -6.07 7.09
N ALA A 58 20.80 -5.24 6.43
CA ALA A 58 21.16 -3.88 6.07
C ALA A 58 20.49 -2.90 7.05
N ILE A 59 21.27 -1.98 7.61
CA ILE A 59 20.77 -0.91 8.49
C ILE A 59 20.73 0.39 7.69
N VAL A 60 19.57 1.05 7.67
CA VAL A 60 19.40 2.36 7.04
C VAL A 60 19.27 3.41 8.13
N SER A 61 20.32 4.22 8.32
CA SER A 61 20.33 5.31 9.29
C SER A 61 19.84 6.61 8.66
N VAL A 62 18.76 7.18 9.19
CA VAL A 62 18.17 8.42 8.67
C VAL A 62 18.51 9.60 9.59
N GLY A 63 19.28 10.55 9.06
CA GLY A 63 19.60 11.82 9.75
C GLY A 63 18.82 13.02 9.17
N ALA A 64 18.52 13.98 10.03
CA ALA A 64 17.93 15.28 9.70
C ALA A 64 18.34 16.37 10.71
N GLY A 65 18.09 17.64 10.39
CA GLY A 65 18.49 18.79 11.21
C GLY A 65 17.61 19.03 12.44
N THR A 66 16.34 18.60 12.38
CA THR A 66 15.39 18.66 13.51
C THR A 66 14.72 17.30 13.74
N GLU A 67 14.15 17.09 14.94
CA GLU A 67 13.42 15.85 15.25
C GLU A 67 12.18 15.67 14.35
N ALA A 68 11.48 16.76 14.05
CA ALA A 68 10.29 16.73 13.18
C ALA A 68 10.66 16.26 11.75
N GLU A 69 11.73 16.82 11.17
CA GLU A 69 12.23 16.39 9.87
C GLU A 69 12.76 14.95 9.90
N MET A 70 13.42 14.55 11.00
CA MET A 70 13.92 13.18 11.16
C MET A 70 12.76 12.19 11.10
N LYS A 71 11.65 12.46 11.82
CA LYS A 71 10.45 11.62 11.80
C LYS A 71 9.84 11.54 10.40
N GLN A 72 9.67 12.67 9.72
CA GLN A 72 9.13 12.69 8.35
C GLN A 72 10.02 11.93 7.35
N LYS A 73 11.34 12.14 7.42
CA LYS A 73 12.29 11.48 6.53
C LYS A 73 12.38 9.99 6.82
N LYS A 74 12.33 9.59 8.09
CA LYS A 74 12.28 8.18 8.50
C LYS A 74 11.02 7.51 7.94
N ALA A 75 9.85 8.10 8.14
CA ALA A 75 8.59 7.56 7.60
C ALA A 75 8.64 7.38 6.07
N ARG A 76 9.18 8.36 5.33
CA ARG A 76 9.35 8.24 3.87
C ARG A 76 10.28 7.08 3.46
N VAL A 77 11.33 6.83 4.24
CA VAL A 77 12.26 5.71 3.98
C VAL A 77 11.59 4.37 4.28
N GLU A 78 10.79 4.31 5.35
CA GLU A 78 9.99 3.12 5.69
C GLU A 78 8.95 2.83 4.59
N ASP A 79 8.22 3.84 4.13
CA ASP A 79 7.25 3.71 3.03
C ASP A 79 7.93 3.20 1.74
N ALA A 80 9.10 3.76 1.39
CA ALA A 80 9.86 3.31 0.22
C ALA A 80 10.32 1.84 0.35
N LEU A 81 10.71 1.40 1.54
CA LEU A 81 11.06 0.01 1.82
C LEU A 81 9.85 -0.92 1.65
N HIS A 82 8.68 -0.53 2.14
CA HIS A 82 7.46 -1.32 2.00
C HIS A 82 6.98 -1.37 0.54
N ALA A 83 7.04 -0.25 -0.18
CA ALA A 83 6.69 -0.18 -1.59
C ALA A 83 7.60 -1.07 -2.45
N THR A 84 8.92 -1.03 -2.23
CA THR A 84 9.87 -1.88 -2.95
C THR A 84 9.67 -3.36 -2.65
N ARG A 85 9.39 -3.74 -1.39
CA ARG A 85 9.01 -5.12 -1.04
C ARG A 85 7.75 -5.57 -1.78
N ALA A 86 6.71 -4.75 -1.76
CA ALA A 86 5.46 -5.03 -2.46
C ALA A 86 5.65 -5.17 -3.99
N ALA A 87 6.53 -4.34 -4.57
CA ALA A 87 6.87 -4.40 -5.98
C ALA A 87 7.62 -5.68 -6.36
N VAL A 88 8.49 -6.19 -5.47
CA VAL A 88 9.19 -7.47 -5.67
C VAL A 88 8.22 -8.65 -5.59
N GLU A 89 7.18 -8.56 -4.76
CA GLU A 89 6.22 -9.65 -4.55
C GLU A 89 5.23 -9.83 -5.72
N GLU A 90 4.56 -8.75 -6.15
CA GLU A 90 3.48 -8.82 -7.15
C GLU A 90 3.79 -8.04 -8.45
N GLY A 91 4.96 -7.42 -8.56
CA GLY A 91 5.35 -6.61 -9.71
C GLY A 91 4.89 -5.15 -9.64
N ILE A 92 5.04 -4.46 -10.76
CA ILE A 92 4.79 -3.01 -10.91
C ILE A 92 3.80 -2.72 -12.03
N VAL A 93 3.11 -1.59 -11.92
CA VAL A 93 2.17 -1.06 -12.91
C VAL A 93 2.41 0.43 -13.15
N PRO A 94 1.91 1.00 -14.27
CA PRO A 94 1.90 2.44 -14.48
C PRO A 94 1.22 3.16 -13.32
N GLY A 95 1.95 4.07 -12.66
CA GLY A 95 1.47 4.73 -11.46
C GLY A 95 0.50 5.88 -11.74
N GLY A 96 0.26 6.72 -10.73
CA GLY A 96 -0.53 7.95 -10.89
C GLY A 96 -2.02 7.68 -11.18
N GLY A 97 -2.54 6.54 -10.73
CA GLY A 97 -3.93 6.13 -10.98
C GLY A 97 -4.20 5.61 -12.41
N VAL A 98 -3.20 5.61 -13.30
CA VAL A 98 -3.35 5.16 -14.69
C VAL A 98 -3.75 3.69 -14.75
N ALA A 99 -3.12 2.83 -13.95
CA ALA A 99 -3.47 1.42 -13.87
C ALA A 99 -4.97 1.18 -13.59
N LEU A 100 -5.58 1.99 -12.72
CA LEU A 100 -7.01 1.88 -12.39
C LEU A 100 -7.89 2.32 -13.57
N VAL A 101 -7.52 3.39 -14.27
CA VAL A 101 -8.21 3.82 -15.49
C VAL A 101 -8.16 2.73 -16.57
N ARG A 102 -7.03 2.01 -16.70
CA ARG A 102 -6.93 0.87 -17.64
C ARG A 102 -7.81 -0.32 -17.27
N CYS A 103 -8.17 -0.49 -15.99
CA CYS A 103 -9.09 -1.54 -15.57
C CYS A 103 -10.54 -1.29 -16.02
N ARG A 104 -10.90 -0.09 -16.49
CA ARG A 104 -12.27 0.24 -16.92
C ARG A 104 -12.82 -0.71 -17.98
N GLU A 105 -12.02 -1.07 -18.98
CA GLU A 105 -12.46 -1.98 -20.06
C GLU A 105 -12.88 -3.35 -19.49
N ALA A 106 -12.16 -3.85 -18.48
CA ALA A 106 -12.51 -5.11 -17.82
C ALA A 106 -13.81 -4.99 -17.02
N VAL A 107 -14.03 -3.85 -16.35
CA VAL A 107 -15.25 -3.58 -15.58
C VAL A 107 -16.46 -3.35 -16.51
N GLU A 108 -16.28 -2.68 -17.65
CA GLU A 108 -17.32 -2.54 -18.69
C GLU A 108 -17.73 -3.90 -19.28
N LYS A 109 -16.79 -4.81 -19.48
CA LYS A 109 -17.10 -6.20 -19.85
C LYS A 109 -17.94 -6.89 -18.78
N ALA A 110 -17.63 -6.71 -17.49
CA ALA A 110 -18.44 -7.24 -16.40
C ALA A 110 -19.86 -6.64 -16.39
N ARG A 111 -20.00 -5.34 -16.72
CA ARG A 111 -21.30 -4.67 -16.84
C ARG A 111 -22.23 -5.33 -17.86
N SER A 112 -21.68 -5.84 -18.96
CA SER A 112 -22.46 -6.53 -20.00
C SER A 112 -23.13 -7.82 -19.51
N GLN A 113 -22.57 -8.42 -18.46
CA GLN A 113 -23.05 -9.68 -17.86
C GLN A 113 -23.99 -9.43 -16.66
N ALA A 114 -23.91 -8.25 -16.05
CA ALA A 114 -24.69 -7.86 -14.87
C ALA A 114 -26.18 -7.64 -15.19
N LYS A 115 -27.05 -7.86 -14.19
CA LYS A 115 -28.52 -7.71 -14.33
C LYS A 115 -29.10 -6.82 -13.23
N GLY A 116 -30.14 -6.05 -13.58
CA GLY A 116 -30.84 -5.18 -12.64
C GLY A 116 -29.88 -4.24 -11.89
N ASP A 117 -29.99 -4.21 -10.57
CA ASP A 117 -29.21 -3.33 -9.68
C ASP A 117 -27.71 -3.65 -9.67
N GLU A 118 -27.29 -4.84 -10.08
CA GLU A 118 -25.87 -5.16 -10.23
C GLU A 118 -25.19 -4.22 -11.23
N LYS A 119 -25.92 -3.76 -12.27
CA LYS A 119 -25.38 -2.78 -13.23
C LYS A 119 -25.06 -1.45 -12.56
N ILE A 120 -25.88 -1.03 -11.60
CA ILE A 120 -25.66 0.20 -10.82
C ILE A 120 -24.38 0.04 -9.99
N GLY A 121 -24.19 -1.12 -9.36
CA GLY A 121 -22.96 -1.45 -8.63
C GLY A 121 -21.72 -1.38 -9.52
N VAL A 122 -21.79 -1.92 -10.74
CA VAL A 122 -20.70 -1.83 -11.71
C VAL A 122 -20.44 -0.38 -12.14
N ASP A 123 -21.49 0.41 -12.37
CA ASP A 123 -21.39 1.83 -12.73
C ASP A 123 -20.73 2.68 -11.61
N ILE A 124 -21.00 2.34 -10.34
CA ILE A 124 -20.32 2.96 -9.18
C ILE A 124 -18.81 2.68 -9.22
N VAL A 125 -18.42 1.42 -9.48
CA VAL A 125 -17.00 1.06 -9.58
C VAL A 125 -16.33 1.76 -10.76
N LEU A 126 -17.00 1.83 -11.92
CA LEU A 126 -16.48 2.56 -13.09
C LEU A 126 -16.17 4.02 -12.77
N GLY A 127 -17.09 4.71 -12.08
CA GLY A 127 -16.87 6.10 -11.66
C GLY A 127 -15.74 6.24 -10.62
N ALA A 128 -15.57 5.25 -9.74
CA ALA A 128 -14.55 5.29 -8.69
C ALA A 128 -13.12 5.09 -9.21
N LEU A 129 -12.93 4.34 -10.31
CA LEU A 129 -11.60 4.00 -10.84
C LEU A 129 -10.79 5.21 -11.30
N GLU A 130 -11.45 6.27 -11.77
CA GLU A 130 -10.78 7.51 -12.17
C GLU A 130 -10.44 8.42 -10.97
N GLY A 131 -11.10 8.22 -9.83
CA GLY A 131 -11.01 9.08 -8.66
C GLY A 131 -9.57 9.39 -8.21
N PRO A 132 -8.68 8.39 -8.10
CA PRO A 132 -7.29 8.62 -7.72
C PRO A 132 -6.51 9.52 -8.70
N LEU A 133 -6.67 9.30 -10.00
CA LEU A 133 -5.99 10.10 -11.02
C LEU A 133 -6.52 11.54 -11.05
N ARG A 134 -7.85 11.70 -10.93
CA ARG A 134 -8.49 13.01 -10.81
C ARG A 134 -7.96 13.78 -9.61
N GLN A 135 -7.92 13.13 -8.43
CA GLN A 135 -7.44 13.78 -7.21
C GLN A 135 -5.97 14.21 -7.33
N ILE A 136 -5.12 13.40 -7.97
CA ILE A 136 -3.72 13.74 -8.21
C ILE A 136 -3.61 14.97 -9.13
N ALA A 137 -4.38 15.03 -10.21
CA ALA A 137 -4.39 16.17 -11.13
C ALA A 137 -4.96 17.45 -10.48
N GLU A 138 -6.04 17.32 -9.70
CA GLU A 138 -6.65 18.43 -8.97
C GLU A 138 -5.70 19.01 -7.92
N ASN A 139 -4.96 18.15 -7.21
CA ASN A 139 -3.92 18.58 -6.27
C ASN A 139 -2.75 19.31 -6.97
N ALA A 140 -2.53 19.04 -8.27
CA ALA A 140 -1.58 19.75 -9.10
C ALA A 140 -2.17 21.02 -9.76
N GLY A 141 -3.43 21.37 -9.45
CA GLY A 141 -4.10 22.59 -9.93
C GLY A 141 -4.68 22.47 -11.33
N ILE A 142 -4.90 21.26 -11.84
CA ILE A 142 -5.40 20.99 -13.20
C ILE A 142 -6.70 20.19 -13.10
N ASP A 143 -7.61 20.41 -14.05
CA ASP A 143 -8.92 19.74 -14.04
C ASP A 143 -8.75 18.22 -14.17
N GLY A 144 -9.08 17.50 -13.10
CA GLY A 144 -8.92 16.05 -13.05
C GLY A 144 -9.79 15.32 -14.05
N GLY A 145 -10.99 15.83 -14.36
CA GLY A 145 -11.90 15.22 -15.34
C GLY A 145 -11.30 15.23 -16.73
N VAL A 146 -10.76 16.38 -17.16
CA VAL A 146 -10.08 16.51 -18.46
C VAL A 146 -8.87 15.57 -18.53
N VAL A 147 -8.07 15.50 -17.47
CA VAL A 147 -6.90 14.61 -17.44
C VAL A 147 -7.32 13.13 -17.49
N ALA A 148 -8.34 12.73 -16.73
CA ALA A 148 -8.84 11.36 -16.73
C ALA A 148 -9.37 10.94 -18.11
N ASP A 149 -10.15 11.81 -18.76
CA ASP A 149 -10.68 11.59 -20.10
C ASP A 149 -9.55 11.46 -21.12
N GLU A 150 -8.57 12.37 -21.11
CA GLU A 150 -7.42 12.29 -22.01
C GLU A 150 -6.58 11.03 -21.79
N VAL A 151 -6.31 10.66 -20.54
CA VAL A 151 -5.55 9.43 -20.25
C VAL A 151 -6.32 8.22 -20.73
N SER A 152 -7.66 8.18 -20.59
CA SER A 152 -8.48 7.04 -21.02
C SER A 152 -8.36 6.71 -22.51
N GLN A 153 -8.10 7.71 -23.36
CA GLN A 153 -8.01 7.58 -24.81
C GLN A 153 -6.59 7.28 -25.33
N LYS A 154 -5.57 7.34 -24.47
CA LYS A 154 -4.16 7.11 -24.83
C LYS A 154 -3.73 5.66 -24.57
N ASP A 155 -2.54 5.31 -25.06
CA ASP A 155 -1.95 3.97 -24.90
C ASP A 155 -1.80 3.55 -23.42
N VAL A 156 -1.69 2.23 -23.21
CA VAL A 156 -1.70 1.58 -21.89
C VAL A 156 -0.72 2.23 -20.88
N HIS A 157 0.49 2.56 -21.33
CA HIS A 157 1.54 3.13 -20.48
C HIS A 157 1.55 4.65 -20.41
N ILE A 158 0.76 5.32 -21.24
CA ILE A 158 0.71 6.78 -21.25
C ILE A 158 -0.22 7.24 -20.12
N GLY A 159 0.31 8.15 -19.31
CA GLY A 159 -0.39 8.78 -18.21
C GLY A 159 -0.04 10.24 -18.11
N TYR A 160 -0.37 10.83 -16.96
CA TYR A 160 -0.13 12.24 -16.68
C TYR A 160 0.89 12.40 -15.56
N ASP A 161 2.02 13.03 -15.87
CA ASP A 161 3.01 13.42 -14.85
C ASP A 161 2.58 14.74 -14.21
N ALA A 162 1.97 14.66 -13.03
CA ALA A 162 1.48 15.81 -12.29
C ALA A 162 2.58 16.77 -11.82
N ASN A 163 3.85 16.35 -11.76
CA ASN A 163 4.96 17.23 -11.40
C ASN A 163 5.41 18.09 -12.59
N ARG A 164 5.35 17.54 -13.80
CA ARG A 164 5.79 18.22 -15.03
C ARG A 164 4.66 18.85 -15.83
N GLY A 165 3.42 18.40 -15.60
CA GLY A 165 2.25 18.83 -16.35
C GLY A 165 2.19 18.26 -17.78
N GLU A 166 2.79 17.09 -18.01
CA GLU A 166 2.94 16.50 -19.34
C GLU A 166 2.37 15.07 -19.39
N TYR A 167 1.87 14.67 -20.56
CA TYR A 167 1.51 13.27 -20.80
C TYR A 167 2.74 12.48 -21.22
N VAL A 168 3.08 11.45 -20.45
CA VAL A 168 4.32 10.68 -20.63
C VAL A 168 4.07 9.18 -20.50
N ASP A 169 5.01 8.39 -21.00
CA ASP A 169 5.10 6.98 -20.67
C ASP A 169 5.52 6.84 -19.21
N MET A 170 4.57 6.46 -18.36
CA MET A 170 4.73 6.44 -16.90
C MET A 170 5.85 5.51 -16.45
N VAL A 171 6.00 4.37 -17.13
CA VAL A 171 7.03 3.38 -16.80
C VAL A 171 8.41 3.93 -17.16
N LYS A 172 8.56 4.54 -18.34
CA LYS A 172 9.82 5.18 -18.75
C LYS A 172 10.16 6.41 -17.91
N ALA A 173 9.15 7.14 -17.47
CA ALA A 173 9.31 8.28 -16.57
C ALA A 173 9.63 7.86 -15.12
N GLY A 174 9.55 6.57 -14.78
CA GLY A 174 9.78 6.04 -13.44
C GLY A 174 8.62 6.26 -12.47
N ILE A 175 7.44 6.64 -12.98
CA ILE A 175 6.21 6.80 -12.21
C ILE A 175 5.50 5.45 -12.19
N ILE A 176 5.90 4.61 -11.24
CA ILE A 176 5.44 3.23 -11.12
C ILE A 176 4.87 2.98 -9.73
N ASP A 177 3.83 2.17 -9.67
CA ASP A 177 3.20 1.76 -8.41
C ASP A 177 3.30 0.22 -8.26
N PRO A 178 3.49 -0.30 -7.04
CA PRO A 178 3.42 -1.74 -6.79
C PRO A 178 2.01 -2.28 -7.03
N VAL A 179 1.89 -3.38 -7.78
CA VAL A 179 0.60 -4.04 -8.09
C VAL A 179 -0.20 -4.34 -6.83
N LYS A 180 0.50 -4.91 -5.83
CA LYS A 180 -0.09 -5.27 -4.53
C LYS A 180 -0.79 -4.08 -3.87
N VAL A 181 -0.17 -2.91 -3.90
CA VAL A 181 -0.70 -1.70 -3.25
C VAL A 181 -1.98 -1.25 -3.94
N VAL A 182 -1.96 -1.14 -5.28
CA VAL A 182 -3.13 -0.71 -6.06
C VAL A 182 -4.30 -1.69 -5.88
N ARG A 183 -4.04 -2.99 -5.94
CA ARG A 183 -5.04 -4.05 -5.77
C ARG A 183 -5.66 -4.02 -4.38
N VAL A 184 -4.82 -4.02 -3.33
CA VAL A 184 -5.28 -4.03 -1.93
C VAL A 184 -6.05 -2.76 -1.60
N ALA A 185 -5.60 -1.59 -2.08
CA ALA A 185 -6.32 -0.33 -1.91
C ALA A 185 -7.73 -0.40 -2.48
N LEU A 186 -7.89 -0.86 -3.74
CA LEU A 186 -9.20 -0.99 -4.38
C LEU A 186 -10.09 -2.02 -3.67
N THR A 187 -9.55 -3.19 -3.32
CA THR A 187 -10.33 -4.24 -2.64
C THR A 187 -10.81 -3.80 -1.25
N ASN A 188 -9.94 -3.15 -0.47
CA ASN A 188 -10.31 -2.66 0.85
C ASN A 188 -11.34 -1.53 0.76
N ALA A 189 -11.18 -0.60 -0.17
CA ALA A 189 -12.15 0.46 -0.41
C ALA A 189 -13.52 -0.10 -0.80
N ALA A 190 -13.57 -1.06 -1.73
CA ALA A 190 -14.81 -1.73 -2.13
C ALA A 190 -15.46 -2.50 -0.97
N SER A 191 -14.66 -3.14 -0.11
CA SER A 191 -15.15 -3.88 1.05
C SER A 191 -15.84 -2.97 2.06
N ILE A 192 -15.23 -1.83 2.40
CA ILE A 192 -15.83 -0.87 3.34
C ILE A 192 -17.04 -0.17 2.71
N ALA A 193 -16.96 0.22 1.44
CA ALA A 193 -18.08 0.83 0.73
C ALA A 193 -19.29 -0.11 0.68
N GLY A 194 -19.08 -1.40 0.38
CA GLY A 194 -20.14 -2.41 0.38
C GLY A 194 -20.82 -2.54 1.75
N LEU A 195 -20.04 -2.56 2.83
CA LEU A 195 -20.59 -2.58 4.19
C LEU A 195 -21.44 -1.33 4.47
N LEU A 196 -20.92 -0.13 4.15
CA LEU A 196 -21.63 1.13 4.40
C LEU A 196 -22.92 1.25 3.58
N LEU A 197 -22.91 0.84 2.30
CA LEU A 197 -24.10 0.89 1.44
C LEU A 197 -25.23 -0.03 1.91
N THR A 198 -24.90 -1.09 2.67
CA THR A 198 -25.88 -2.01 3.26
C THR A 198 -26.29 -1.65 4.69
N THR A 199 -25.76 -0.55 5.24
CA THR A 199 -26.02 -0.13 6.63
C THR A 199 -27.32 0.67 6.71
N GLU A 200 -28.39 0.05 7.18
CA GLU A 200 -29.71 0.71 7.36
C GLU A 200 -29.83 1.45 8.71
N ALA A 201 -29.06 1.05 9.72
CA ALA A 201 -29.12 1.64 11.06
C ALA A 201 -27.74 1.67 11.72
N LEU A 202 -27.50 2.71 12.53
CA LEU A 202 -26.29 2.88 13.32
C LEU A 202 -26.68 3.08 14.80
N VAL A 203 -26.10 2.28 15.69
CA VAL A 203 -26.27 2.44 17.14
C VAL A 203 -25.02 3.10 17.70
N THR A 204 -25.20 4.25 18.35
CA THR A 204 -24.11 5.02 18.95
C THR A 204 -24.34 5.24 20.43
N ASN A 205 -23.26 5.38 21.20
CA ASN A 205 -23.35 5.82 22.58
C ASN A 205 -23.70 7.31 22.63
N LEU A 206 -24.60 7.70 23.54
CA LEU A 206 -24.91 9.11 23.79
C LEU A 206 -23.88 9.68 24.76
N GLU A 207 -23.16 10.71 24.34
CA GLU A 207 -22.33 11.49 25.26
C GLU A 207 -23.20 12.47 26.05
N LYS A 208 -22.72 12.89 27.24
CA LYS A 208 -23.47 13.83 28.10
C LYS A 208 -23.78 15.14 27.38
N GLU A 209 -22.95 15.56 26.42
CA GLU A 209 -23.13 16.78 25.63
C GLU A 209 -24.11 16.63 24.45
N ASP A 210 -24.43 15.40 24.02
CA ASP A 210 -25.33 15.16 22.88
C ASP A 210 -26.80 15.45 23.19
N THR A 211 -27.14 15.62 24.47
CA THR A 211 -28.44 16.13 24.91
C THR A 211 -28.65 17.61 24.58
N LYS A 212 -27.56 18.37 24.40
CA LYS A 212 -27.59 19.80 24.02
C LYS A 212 -27.44 20.03 22.51
N LYS A 213 -27.00 19.01 21.77
CA LYS A 213 -26.88 19.08 20.31
C LYS A 213 -28.24 18.88 19.65
N GLN A 214 -28.39 19.50 18.48
CA GLN A 214 -29.57 19.37 17.64
C GLN A 214 -29.82 17.90 17.32
N ARG A 215 -31.08 17.46 17.47
CA ARG A 215 -31.45 16.07 17.25
C ARG A 215 -31.18 15.71 15.79
N ILE A 216 -30.41 14.63 15.57
CA ILE A 216 -30.14 14.13 14.23
C ILE A 216 -31.47 13.57 13.68
N GLU A 217 -31.86 14.01 12.47
CA GLU A 217 -33.06 13.52 11.81
C GLU A 217 -32.99 12.00 11.65
N GLY A 218 -34.11 11.32 11.93
CA GLY A 218 -34.18 9.85 11.92
C GLY A 218 -33.68 9.15 13.19
N SER A 219 -33.14 9.86 14.18
CA SER A 219 -32.71 9.24 15.45
C SER A 219 -33.87 8.90 16.40
N VAL A 220 -33.95 7.63 16.78
CA VAL A 220 -34.77 7.14 17.90
C VAL A 220 -33.86 7.11 19.14
N ARG A 221 -34.20 7.90 20.16
CA ARG A 221 -33.48 7.98 21.44
C ARG A 221 -34.22 7.18 22.50
#